data_AF-A0A7K2NQ81-F1
#
_entry.id   AF-A0A7K2NQ81-F1
#
_cell.length_a   1.000
_cell.length_b   1.000
_cell.length_c   1.000
_cell.angle_alpha   90.00
_cell.angle_beta   90.00
_cell.angle_gamma   90.00
#
_symmetry.space_group_name_H-M   'P 1'
#
loop_
_entity.id
_entity.type
_entity.pdbx_description
1 polymer ?
#
loop_
_entity_poly.entity_id
_entity_poly.type
_entity_poly.pdbx_seq_one_letter_code
_entity_poly.pdbx_strand_id
1 'polypeptide(L)'
;DLKIFLTASAEARAARRSGELKGADVHATREALIKRDAADSSRKTSPLAKAGDAVEVDTTALTLPQVIECVVTLVEEKRAGK
;
A
#
# COMPACT_ATOMS: atom_id res chain seq x y z
N ASP A 1 15.21 13.19 3.81
CA ASP A 1 14.50 12.03 4.40
C ASP A 1 14.05 11.06 3.32
N LEU A 2 13.73 9.82 3.67
CA LEU A 2 13.16 8.83 2.74
C LEU A 2 11.63 8.86 2.86
N LYS A 3 10.93 8.95 1.74
CA LYS A 3 9.47 8.83 1.67
C LYS A 3 9.12 7.60 0.86
N ILE A 4 8.19 6.79 1.37
CA ILE A 4 7.76 5.55 0.73
C ILE A 4 6.25 5.63 0.53
N PHE A 5 5.80 5.32 -0.69
CA PHE A 5 4.41 5.19 -1.06
C PHE A 5 4.11 3.72 -1.33
N LEU A 6 3.50 3.04 -0.35
CA LEU A 6 3.13 1.63 -0.49
C LEU A 6 1.82 1.50 -1.28
N THR A 7 1.82 0.66 -2.30
CA THR A 7 0.63 0.32 -3.08
C THR A 7 0.41 -1.19 -3.14
N ALA A 8 -0.80 -1.59 -3.51
CA ALA A 8 -1.18 -2.96 -3.81
C ALA A 8 -2.52 -2.98 -4.56
N SER A 9 -2.75 -4.00 -5.38
CA SER A 9 -4.02 -4.21 -6.05
C SER A 9 -5.19 -4.31 -5.06
N ALA A 10 -6.38 -3.89 -5.49
CA ALA A 10 -7.58 -3.95 -4.66
C ALA A 10 -7.92 -5.41 -4.30
N GLU A 11 -7.65 -6.34 -5.21
CA GLU A 11 -7.82 -7.78 -5.06
C GLU A 11 -6.93 -8.33 -3.95
N ALA A 12 -5.63 -8.01 -3.96
CA ALA A 12 -4.69 -8.45 -2.93
C ALA A 12 -5.07 -7.89 -1.55
N ARG A 13 -5.46 -6.62 -1.49
CA ARG A 13 -5.92 -5.98 -0.24
C ARG A 13 -7.22 -6.57 0.28
N ALA A 14 -8.18 -6.87 -0.60
CA ALA A 14 -9.44 -7.49 -0.23
C ALA A 14 -9.23 -8.92 0.29
N ALA A 15 -8.38 -9.72 -0.37
CA ALA A 15 -8.05 -11.07 0.05
C ALA A 15 -7.40 -11.09 1.45
N ARG A 16 -6.41 -10.23 1.70
CA ARG A 16 -5.76 -10.09 3.01
C ARG A 16 -6.77 -9.72 4.10
N ARG A 17 -7.61 -8.71 3.85
CA ARG A 17 -8.62 -8.23 4.79
C ARG A 17 -9.71 -9.27 5.07
N SER A 18 -10.12 -10.03 4.07
CA SER A 18 -11.06 -11.15 4.25
C SER A 18 -10.46 -12.25 5.14
N GLY A 19 -9.17 -12.57 4.95
CA GLY A 19 -8.43 -13.51 5.79
C GLY A 19 -8.35 -13.06 7.26
N GLU A 20 -8.11 -11.77 7.51
CA GLU A 20 -8.12 -11.20 8.87
C GLU A 20 -9.49 -11.27 9.55
N LEU A 21 -10.57 -11.13 8.76
CA LEU A 21 -11.96 -11.14 9.23
C LEU A 21 -12.60 -12.54 9.24
N LYS A 22 -11.80 -13.61 9.18
CA LYS A 22 -12.25 -15.02 9.21
C LYS A 22 -13.26 -15.38 8.10
N GLY A 23 -13.03 -14.91 6.87
CA GLY A 23 -13.83 -15.30 5.70
C GLY A 23 -14.96 -14.34 5.36
N ALA A 24 -14.82 -13.05 5.69
CA ALA A 24 -15.70 -12.02 5.15
C ALA A 24 -15.70 -12.05 3.61
N ASP A 25 -16.83 -11.72 2.99
CA ASP A 25 -16.95 -11.74 1.53
C ASP A 25 -15.88 -10.85 0.87
N VAL A 26 -14.98 -11.49 0.10
CA VAL A 26 -13.88 -10.85 -0.61
C VAL A 26 -14.42 -9.85 -1.63
N HIS A 27 -15.53 -10.16 -2.29
CA HIS A 27 -16.12 -9.30 -3.31
C HIS A 27 -16.68 -8.02 -2.70
N ALA A 28 -17.50 -8.13 -1.65
CA ALA A 28 -17.99 -6.97 -0.90
C ALA A 28 -16.84 -6.14 -0.31
N THR A 29 -15.80 -6.80 0.19
CA THR A 29 -14.60 -6.11 0.72
C THR A 29 -13.85 -5.33 -0.36
N ARG A 30 -13.69 -5.92 -1.55
CA ARG A 30 -13.07 -5.27 -2.71
C ARG A 30 -13.84 -4.02 -3.13
N GLU A 31 -15.16 -4.13 -3.27
CA GLU A 31 -16.01 -3.00 -3.64
C GLU A 31 -15.93 -1.86 -2.62
N ALA A 32 -15.93 -2.18 -1.33
CA ALA A 32 -15.75 -1.19 -0.27
C ALA A 32 -14.38 -0.52 -0.33
N LEU A 33 -13.31 -1.29 -0.61
CA LEU A 33 -11.95 -0.76 -0.76
C LEU A 33 -11.83 0.17 -1.97
N ILE A 34 -12.36 -0.21 -3.14
CA ILE A 34 -12.31 0.63 -4.35
C ILE A 34 -13.01 1.96 -4.11
N LYS A 35 -14.22 1.94 -3.51
CA LYS A 35 -14.96 3.16 -3.18
C LYS A 35 -14.19 4.06 -2.23
N ARG A 36 -13.58 3.46 -1.19
CA ARG A 36 -12.76 4.20 -0.22
C ARG A 36 -11.54 4.81 -0.89
N ASP A 37 -10.80 4.05 -1.68
CA ASP A 37 -9.59 4.55 -2.35
C ASP A 37 -9.91 5.69 -3.32
N ALA A 38 -11.03 5.59 -4.07
CA ALA A 38 -11.49 6.66 -4.94
C ALA A 38 -11.85 7.92 -4.15
N ALA A 39 -12.56 7.78 -3.03
CA ALA A 39 -12.87 8.89 -2.14
C ALA A 39 -11.59 9.49 -1.57
N ASP A 40 -10.67 8.66 -1.08
CA ASP A 40 -9.43 9.07 -0.44
C ASP A 40 -8.51 9.86 -1.39
N SER A 41 -8.40 9.42 -2.63
CA SER A 41 -7.59 10.08 -3.68
C SER A 41 -8.24 11.34 -4.26
N SER A 42 -9.57 11.49 -4.19
CA SER A 42 -10.29 12.65 -4.72
C SER A 42 -10.61 13.74 -3.69
N ARG A 43 -10.23 13.54 -2.41
CA ARG A 43 -10.43 14.55 -1.36
C ARG A 43 -9.71 15.86 -1.68
N LYS A 44 -10.42 16.98 -1.50
CA LYS A 44 -9.87 18.35 -1.67
C LYS A 44 -8.75 18.67 -0.68
N THR A 45 -8.88 18.18 0.55
CA THR A 45 -7.90 18.35 1.63
C THR A 45 -7.18 17.04 1.88
N SER A 46 -5.84 17.09 1.86
CA SER A 46 -4.96 15.92 2.07
C SER A 46 -5.36 14.69 1.22
N PRO A 47 -5.38 14.80 -0.12
CA PRO A 47 -5.65 13.66 -0.98
C PRO A 47 -4.61 12.56 -0.76
N LEU A 48 -5.04 11.31 -0.91
CA LEU A 48 -4.11 10.19 -0.99
C LEU A 48 -3.36 10.26 -2.34
N ALA A 49 -2.18 10.87 -2.32
CA ALA A 49 -1.34 11.03 -3.49
C ALA A 49 0.12 10.75 -3.14
N LYS A 50 0.84 10.16 -4.10
CA LYS A 50 2.29 9.96 -4.01
C LYS A 50 2.98 11.33 -4.04
N ALA A 51 3.85 11.59 -3.07
CA ALA A 51 4.71 12.77 -3.10
C ALA A 51 5.75 12.65 -4.24
N GLY A 52 6.14 13.77 -4.86
CA GLY A 52 7.05 13.76 -6.01
C GLY A 52 8.41 13.10 -5.75
N ASP A 53 8.86 13.11 -4.50
CA ASP A 53 10.12 12.51 -4.03
C ASP A 53 9.92 11.16 -3.30
N ALA A 54 8.69 10.61 -3.30
CA ALA A 54 8.43 9.31 -2.69
C ALA A 54 8.76 8.15 -3.63
N VAL A 55 9.43 7.14 -3.08
CA VAL A 55 9.64 5.85 -3.75
C VAL A 55 8.35 5.05 -3.65
N GLU A 56 7.87 4.54 -4.78
CA GLU A 56 6.68 3.69 -4.80
C GLU A 56 7.08 2.23 -4.71
N VAL A 57 6.39 1.50 -3.83
CA VAL A 57 6.64 0.07 -3.58
C VAL A 57 5.32 -0.67 -3.75
N ASP A 58 5.22 -1.45 -4.83
CA ASP A 58 4.08 -2.33 -5.05
C ASP A 58 4.26 -3.63 -4.26
N THR A 59 3.34 -3.86 -3.34
CA THR A 59 3.33 -5.02 -2.44
C THR A 59 2.33 -6.07 -2.87
N THR A 60 1.73 -5.98 -4.06
CA THR A 60 0.68 -6.89 -4.55
C THR A 60 1.08 -8.36 -4.43
N ALA A 61 2.28 -8.71 -4.88
CA ALA A 61 2.82 -10.07 -4.85
C ALA A 61 3.78 -10.35 -3.68
N LEU A 62 3.94 -9.39 -2.77
CA LEU A 62 4.90 -9.49 -1.67
C LEU A 62 4.22 -10.01 -0.39
N THR A 63 4.93 -10.88 0.31
CA THR A 63 4.63 -11.27 1.68
C THR A 63 5.09 -10.19 2.66
N LEU A 64 4.57 -10.20 3.90
CA LEU A 64 4.98 -9.24 4.93
C LEU A 64 6.51 -9.20 5.15
N PRO A 65 7.23 -10.33 5.28
CA PRO A 65 8.70 -10.30 5.39
C PRO A 65 9.39 -9.63 4.20
N GLN A 66 8.93 -9.89 2.96
CA GLN A 66 9.50 -9.28 1.76
C GLN A 66 9.23 -7.78 1.68
N VAL A 67 8.06 -7.32 2.13
CA VAL A 67 7.78 -5.88 2.24
C VAL A 67 8.71 -5.22 3.24
N ILE A 68 8.91 -5.85 4.41
CA ILE A 68 9.83 -5.35 5.44
C ILE A 68 11.25 -5.25 4.89
N GLU A 69 11.74 -6.31 4.26
CA GLU A 69 13.07 -6.35 3.64
C GLU A 69 13.22 -5.24 2.60
N CYS A 70 12.26 -5.08 1.68
CA CYS A 70 12.27 -4.02 0.67
C CYS A 70 12.38 -2.62 1.32
N VAL A 71 11.59 -2.36 2.36
CA VAL A 71 11.61 -1.07 3.07
C VAL A 71 12.95 -0.85 3.78
N VAL A 72 13.50 -1.87 4.44
CA VAL A 72 14.80 -1.78 5.12
C VAL A 72 15.92 -1.49 4.11
N THR A 73 15.96 -2.21 2.99
CA THR A 73 16.94 -1.99 1.93
C THR A 73 16.89 -0.56 1.40
N LEU A 74 15.69 -0.02 1.12
CA LEU A 74 15.54 1.37 0.68
C LEU A 74 16.07 2.39 1.72
N VAL A 75 15.90 2.10 3.01
CA VAL A 75 16.45 2.94 4.10
C VAL A 75 17.98 2.87 4.11
N GLU A 76 18.56 1.69 3.95
CA GLU A 76 20.01 1.50 3.93
C GLU A 76 20.67 2.15 2.72
N GLU A 77 20.11 1.96 1.52
CA GLU A 77 20.56 2.61 0.29
C GLU A 77 20.56 4.14 0.43
N LYS A 78 19.51 4.71 1.02
CA LYS A 78 19.42 6.16 1.24
C LYS A 78 20.43 6.65 2.27
N ARG A 79 20.86 5.80 3.21
CA ARG A 79 21.91 6.11 4.20
C ARG A 79 23.31 6.00 3.60
N ALA A 80 23.56 5.00 2.75
CA ALA A 80 24.85 4.75 2.13
C ALA A 80 25.17 5.71 0.97
N GLY A 81 24.15 6.20 0.26
CA GLY A 81 24.29 7.22 -0.79
C GLY A 81 24.36 8.66 -0.29
N LYS A 82 24.63 8.86 1.00
CA LYS A 82 24.75 10.15 1.67
C LYS A 82 26.18 10.36 2.16
#